data_AF-A0A7C7HC92-F1
#
_entry.id   AF-A0A7C7HC92-F1
#
_cell.length_a   1.000
_cell.length_b   1.000
_cell.length_c   1.000
_cell.angle_alpha   90.00
_cell.angle_beta   90.00
_cell.angle_gamma   90.00
#
_symmetry.space_group_name_H-M   'P 1'
#
loop_
_entity.id
_entity.type
_entity.pdbx_description
1 polymer ?
#
loop_
_entity_poly.entity_id
_entity_poly.type
_entity_poly.pdbx_seq_one_letter_code
_entity_poly.pdbx_strand_id
1 'polypeptide(L)'
;MKIALSRVKQPYLTACANGSAKIKKRYQKLVDGRMLVGISWQSTGINQRQTLLKSTILEDWTSILSQQDCYFINLQYGDVKEGLAQFQQQTHLMIIRMRR
;
A
#
# COMPACT_ATOMS: atom_id res chain seq x y z
N MET A 1 -21.99 -22.58 30.64
CA MET A 1 -21.74 -21.38 29.80
C MET A 1 -20.95 -21.83 28.57
N LYS A 2 -21.59 -21.94 27.39
CA LYS A 2 -20.93 -22.36 26.13
C LYS A 2 -20.71 -21.12 25.27
N ILE A 3 -19.45 -20.78 25.00
CA ILE A 3 -19.08 -19.73 24.05
C ILE A 3 -19.36 -20.31 22.65
N ALA A 4 -20.31 -19.72 21.94
CA ALA A 4 -20.56 -20.08 20.54
C ALA A 4 -19.38 -19.59 19.70
N LEU A 5 -18.58 -20.54 19.19
CA LEU A 5 -17.56 -20.25 18.19
C LEU A 5 -18.26 -19.74 16.93
N SER A 6 -18.05 -18.47 16.58
CA SER A 6 -18.57 -17.91 15.34
C SER A 6 -17.98 -18.68 14.15
N ARG A 7 -18.84 -19.06 13.20
CA ARG A 7 -18.40 -19.69 11.94
C ARG A 7 -17.42 -18.75 11.24
N VAL A 8 -16.17 -19.19 11.07
CA VAL A 8 -15.19 -18.50 10.24
C VAL A 8 -15.75 -18.45 8.81
N LYS A 9 -16.07 -17.24 8.32
CA LYS A 9 -16.51 -17.06 6.93
C LYS A 9 -15.36 -17.45 5.99
N GLN A 10 -15.60 -18.46 5.15
CA GLN A 10 -14.72 -18.80 4.03
C GLN A 10 -14.75 -17.65 3.01
N PRO A 11 -13.61 -17.15 2.54
CA PRO A 11 -13.57 -16.08 1.54
C PRO A 11 -14.08 -16.59 0.19
N TYR A 12 -14.82 -15.74 -0.54
CA TYR A 12 -15.31 -16.07 -1.88
C TYR A 12 -14.17 -16.18 -2.91
N LEU A 13 -13.12 -15.38 -2.75
CA LEU A 13 -11.92 -15.39 -3.58
C LEU A 13 -10.68 -15.57 -2.71
N THR A 14 -9.75 -16.38 -3.18
CA THR A 14 -8.40 -16.51 -2.62
C THR A 14 -7.39 -16.05 -3.65
N ALA A 15 -6.29 -15.44 -3.18
CA ALA A 15 -5.21 -15.06 -4.07
C ALA A 15 -4.50 -16.31 -4.60
N CYS A 16 -4.13 -16.30 -5.89
CA CYS A 16 -3.33 -17.38 -6.48
C CYS A 16 -1.97 -17.47 -5.77
N ALA A 17 -1.73 -18.58 -5.06
CA ALA A 17 -0.52 -18.78 -4.26
C ALA A 17 0.77 -18.56 -5.07
N ASN A 18 0.83 -19.12 -6.27
CA ASN A 18 1.98 -18.98 -7.17
C ASN A 18 2.18 -17.53 -7.64
N GLY A 19 1.08 -16.84 -7.98
CA GLY A 19 1.11 -15.44 -8.40
C GLY A 19 1.61 -14.52 -7.29
N SER A 20 1.03 -14.66 -6.10
CA SER A 20 1.42 -13.90 -4.91
C SER A 20 2.87 -14.17 -4.52
N ALA A 21 3.33 -15.43 -4.54
CA ALA A 21 4.71 -15.78 -4.25
C ALA A 21 5.69 -15.15 -5.25
N LYS A 22 5.36 -15.15 -6.55
CA LYS A 22 6.19 -14.53 -7.60
C LYS A 22 6.32 -13.02 -7.41
N ILE A 23 5.21 -12.34 -7.11
CA ILE A 23 5.21 -10.89 -6.82
C ILE A 23 6.00 -10.60 -5.55
N LYS A 24 5.73 -11.32 -4.46
CA LYS A 24 6.43 -11.18 -3.19
C LYS A 24 7.95 -11.32 -3.35
N LYS A 25 8.40 -12.39 -4.02
CA LYS A 25 9.83 -12.64 -4.29
C LYS A 25 10.47 -11.52 -5.11
N ARG A 26 9.74 -10.89 -6.03
CA ARG A 26 10.24 -9.77 -6.84
C ARG A 26 10.58 -8.55 -5.97
N TYR A 27 9.67 -8.15 -5.09
CA TYR A 27 9.86 -6.96 -4.27
C TYR A 27 10.74 -7.22 -3.04
N GLN A 28 10.74 -8.43 -2.49
CA GLN A 28 11.65 -8.81 -1.40
C GLN A 28 13.13 -8.64 -1.78
N LYS A 29 13.49 -8.87 -3.04
CA LYS A 29 14.84 -8.63 -3.56
C LYS A 29 15.26 -7.15 -3.53
N LEU A 30 14.31 -6.22 -3.46
CA LEU A 30 14.59 -4.78 -3.47
C LEU A 30 14.82 -4.19 -2.09
N VAL A 31 14.55 -4.96 -1.03
CA VAL A 31 14.45 -4.43 0.34
C VAL A 31 15.39 -5.10 1.33
N ASP A 32 16.26 -5.99 0.86
CA ASP A 32 17.30 -6.62 1.68
C ASP A 32 16.78 -7.18 3.02
N GLY A 33 15.65 -7.89 2.96
CA GLY A 33 15.01 -8.47 4.15
C GLY A 33 14.17 -7.52 5.01
N ARG A 34 14.16 -6.20 4.73
CA ARG A 34 13.30 -5.22 5.42
C ARG A 34 11.82 -5.40 5.10
N MET A 35 10.97 -4.83 5.96
CA MET A 35 9.52 -4.97 5.84
C MET A 35 8.99 -4.23 4.61
N LEU A 36 8.11 -4.88 3.86
CA LEU A 36 7.39 -4.27 2.73
C LEU A 36 6.00 -3.82 3.15
N VAL A 37 5.70 -2.54 2.93
CA VAL A 37 4.40 -1.94 3.28
C VAL A 37 3.75 -1.37 2.03
N GLY A 38 2.57 -1.88 1.68
CA GLY A 38 1.77 -1.30 0.59
C GLY A 38 0.97 -0.10 1.08
N ILE A 39 1.01 1.01 0.34
CA ILE A 39 0.28 2.23 0.69
C ILE A 39 -0.65 2.71 -0.43
N SER A 40 -1.81 3.21 -0.02
CA SER A 40 -2.76 3.97 -0.83
C SER A 40 -3.34 5.05 0.07
N TRP A 41 -3.32 6.30 -0.37
CA TRP A 41 -3.64 7.47 0.45
C TRP A 41 -4.88 8.23 -0.04
N GLN A 42 -5.43 7.86 -1.19
CA GLN A 42 -6.63 8.50 -1.76
C GLN A 42 -7.71 7.47 -2.09
N SER A 43 -8.93 7.80 -1.71
CA SER A 43 -10.14 7.09 -2.14
C SER A 43 -10.49 7.45 -3.59
N THR A 44 -11.01 6.50 -4.36
CA THR A 44 -11.48 6.71 -5.74
C THR A 44 -13.00 6.55 -5.88
N GLY A 45 -13.75 6.69 -4.78
CA GLY A 45 -15.20 6.54 -4.77
C GLY A 45 -15.93 7.67 -5.50
N ILE A 46 -17.14 7.37 -5.99
CA ILE A 46 -17.99 8.29 -6.77
C ILE A 46 -18.43 9.51 -5.94
N ASN A 47 -18.64 9.34 -4.64
CA ASN A 47 -19.06 10.42 -3.75
C ASN A 47 -17.84 11.26 -3.30
N GLN A 48 -17.72 12.47 -3.83
CA GLN A 48 -16.59 13.37 -3.56
C GLN A 48 -16.40 13.68 -2.07
N ARG A 49 -17.48 13.95 -1.32
CA ARG A 49 -17.38 14.25 0.11
C ARG A 49 -16.81 13.08 0.90
N GLN A 50 -17.27 11.86 0.62
CA GLN A 50 -16.72 10.67 1.27
C GLN A 50 -15.28 10.38 0.84
N THR A 51 -14.96 10.64 -0.42
CA THR A 51 -13.61 10.46 -0.95
C THR A 51 -12.63 11.38 -0.24
N LEU A 52 -12.96 12.66 -0.06
CA LEU A 52 -12.11 13.61 0.67
C LEU A 52 -11.88 13.17 2.13
N LEU A 53 -12.94 12.75 2.82
CA LEU A 53 -12.83 12.29 4.23
C LEU A 53 -12.00 11.01 4.41
N LYS A 54 -11.84 10.22 3.34
CA LYS A 54 -11.08 8.96 3.33
C LYS A 54 -9.72 9.10 2.64
N SER A 55 -9.35 10.32 2.27
CA SER A 55 -8.10 10.63 1.60
C SER A 55 -7.22 11.48 2.50
N THR A 56 -5.93 11.43 2.24
CA THR A 56 -4.92 12.29 2.85
C THR A 56 -3.96 12.75 1.75
N ILE A 57 -3.13 13.74 2.03
CA ILE A 57 -2.03 14.12 1.15
C ILE A 57 -0.78 13.34 1.55
N LEU A 58 0.09 13.05 0.58
CA LEU A 58 1.21 12.13 0.81
C LEU A 58 2.26 12.74 1.76
N GLU A 59 2.37 14.06 1.73
CA GLU A 59 3.28 14.87 2.54
C GLU A 59 2.99 14.74 4.04
N ASP A 60 1.72 14.58 4.42
CA ASP A 60 1.32 14.35 5.82
C ASP A 60 1.91 13.06 6.39
N TRP A 61 2.31 12.12 5.54
CA TRP A 61 2.89 10.84 5.93
C TRP A 61 4.41 10.83 5.94
N THR A 62 5.09 11.96 5.74
CA THR A 62 6.56 12.03 5.66
C THR A 62 7.25 11.34 6.85
N SER A 63 6.73 11.50 8.08
CA SER A 63 7.28 10.86 9.28
C SER A 63 7.10 9.34 9.32
N ILE A 64 6.04 8.82 8.70
CA ILE A 64 5.78 7.39 8.54
C ILE A 64 6.67 6.84 7.40
N LEU A 65 6.80 7.59 6.31
CA LEU A 65 7.53 7.19 5.12
C LEU A 65 9.06 7.26 5.29
N SER A 66 9.54 7.93 6.35
CA SER A 66 10.96 8.02 6.71
C SER A 66 11.47 6.88 7.60
N GLN A 67 10.61 5.94 8.01
CA GLN A 67 11.01 4.80 8.83
C GLN A 67 12.01 3.91 8.07
N GLN A 68 13.17 3.64 8.68
CA GLN A 68 14.30 2.98 8.00
C GLN A 68 14.16 1.45 7.89
N ASP A 69 13.31 0.86 8.74
CA ASP A 69 13.11 -0.59 8.86
C ASP A 69 12.10 -1.15 7.84
N CYS A 70 11.51 -0.27 7.04
CA CYS A 70 10.54 -0.64 6.02
C CYS A 70 10.75 0.10 4.71
N TYR A 71 10.16 -0.48 3.67
CA TYR A 71 10.04 0.11 2.35
C TYR A 71 8.59 0.17 1.94
N PHE A 72 8.24 1.26 1.29
CA PHE A 72 6.87 1.53 0.87
C PHE A 72 6.67 1.22 -0.61
N ILE A 73 5.61 0.48 -0.93
CA ILE A 73 5.17 0.18 -2.29
C ILE A 73 3.92 1.00 -2.58
N ASN A 74 3.92 1.72 -3.69
CA ASN A 74 2.74 2.42 -4.18
C ASN A 74 1.67 1.42 -4.68
N LEU A 75 0.51 1.42 -4.03
CA LEU A 75 -0.71 0.72 -4.44
C LEU A 75 -1.85 1.68 -4.83
N GLN A 76 -1.58 2.99 -4.87
CA GLN A 76 -2.57 4.00 -5.22
C GLN A 76 -3.09 3.79 -6.64
N TYR A 77 -4.42 3.85 -6.77
CA TYR A 77 -5.09 3.79 -8.05
C TYR A 77 -4.94 5.11 -8.81
N GLY A 78 -4.90 5.04 -10.15
CA GLY A 78 -4.77 6.19 -11.03
C GLY A 78 -3.32 6.46 -11.46
N ASP A 79 -3.13 7.52 -12.25
CA ASP A 79 -1.80 8.01 -12.60
C ASP A 79 -1.31 8.99 -11.52
N VAL A 80 -0.35 8.53 -10.72
CA VAL A 80 0.26 9.29 -9.64
C VAL A 80 1.75 9.56 -9.88
N LYS A 81 2.22 9.39 -11.12
CA LYS A 81 3.65 9.53 -11.46
C LYS A 81 4.22 10.88 -11.07
N GLU A 82 3.55 11.95 -11.48
CA GLU A 82 4.02 13.32 -11.24
C GLU A 82 4.01 13.64 -9.75
N GLY A 83 2.93 13.31 -9.04
CA GLY A 83 2.85 13.48 -7.59
C GLY A 83 3.93 12.73 -6.82
N LEU A 84 4.23 11.49 -7.21
CA LEU A 84 5.35 10.73 -6.59
C LEU A 84 6.71 11.34 -6.90
N ALA A 85 6.92 11.85 -8.11
CA ALA A 85 8.17 12.51 -8.48
C ALA A 85 8.37 13.81 -7.67
N GLN A 86 7.31 14.61 -7.52
CA GLN A 86 7.33 15.83 -6.71
C GLN A 86 7.59 15.51 -5.23
N PHE A 87 6.88 14.52 -4.68
CA PHE A 87 7.10 14.07 -3.30
C PHE A 87 8.54 13.62 -3.07
N GLN A 88 9.11 12.82 -3.97
CA GLN A 88 10.50 12.38 -3.88
C GLN A 88 11.47 13.56 -3.97
N GLN A 89 11.22 14.53 -4.85
CA GLN A 89 12.06 15.74 -4.97
C GLN A 89 12.03 16.57 -3.68
N GLN A 90 10.88 16.67 -3.02
CA GLN A 90 10.72 17.48 -1.81
C GLN A 90 11.27 16.80 -0.56
N THR A 91 11.07 15.49 -0.43
CA THR A 91 11.36 14.74 0.81
C THR A 91 12.60 13.86 0.73
N HIS A 92 13.12 13.60 -0.48
CA HIS A 92 14.16 12.61 -0.77
C HIS A 92 13.78 11.16 -0.40
N LEU A 93 12.51 10.92 -0.06
CA LEU A 93 11.99 9.60 0.26
C LEU A 93 11.55 8.88 -1.01
N MET A 94 11.89 7.59 -1.10
CA MET A 94 11.57 6.77 -2.26
C MET A 94 10.40 5.84 -1.97
N ILE A 95 9.34 5.92 -2.79
CA ILE A 95 8.25 4.95 -2.81
C ILE A 95 8.42 4.04 -4.03
N ILE A 96 8.50 2.73 -3.80
CA ILE A 96 8.70 1.74 -4.86
C ILE A 96 7.44 1.67 -5.72
N ARG A 97 7.61 1.91 -7.02
CA ARG A 97 6.51 1.79 -7.97
C ARG A 97 6.26 0.34 -8.34
N MET A 98 5.02 -0.13 -8.15
CA MET A 98 4.63 -1.47 -8.58
C MET A 98 4.58 -1.54 -10.12
N ARG A 99 5.37 -2.44 -10.71
CA ARG A 99 5.25 -2.84 -12.13
C ARG A 99 4.26 -3.98 -12.24
N ARG A 100 3.18 -3.76 -12.99
CA ARG A 100 2.21 -4.79 -13.35
C ARG A 100 2.83 -5.76 -14.35
#